data_AF-A6KLD3-F1
#
_entry.id   AF-A6KLD3-F1
#
_cell.length_a   1.000
_cell.length_b   1.000
_cell.length_c   1.000
_cell.angle_alpha   90.00
_cell.angle_beta   90.00
_cell.angle_gamma   90.00
#
_symmetry.space_group_name_H-M   'P 1'
#
loop_
_entity.id
_entity.type
_entity.pdbx_description
1 polymer ?
#
loop_
_entity_poly.entity_id
_entity_poly.type
_entity_poly.pdbx_seq_one_letter_code
_entity_poly.pdbx_strand_id
1 'polypeptide(L)'
;MNSQVSARKAGTLLLLMMSNLLFCQNVQTLPVCSGGDCQTPLPELFDRVVMLSHYIHTLYTDMFIEFDKQYVQDREFIAKAINDCPTSSLATPEDKEQAQKVPVSPYPNSSQHN
;
A
#
# COMPACT_ATOMS: atom_id res chain seq x y z
N MET A 1 -39.68 -6.12 42.02
CA MET A 1 -39.70 -6.17 40.54
C MET A 1 -38.30 -5.90 39.95
N ASN A 2 -37.22 -6.37 40.58
CA ASN A 2 -35.86 -5.87 40.29
C ASN A 2 -34.90 -6.98 39.80
N SER A 3 -35.18 -8.24 40.14
CA SER A 3 -34.36 -9.39 39.74
C SER A 3 -34.51 -9.76 38.27
N GLN A 4 -35.71 -9.56 37.69
CA GLN A 4 -36.00 -9.88 36.29
C GLN A 4 -35.32 -8.91 35.30
N VAL A 5 -35.14 -7.64 35.71
CA VAL A 5 -34.44 -6.61 34.92
C VAL A 5 -32.92 -6.82 34.96
N SER A 6 -32.38 -7.24 36.11
CA SER A 6 -30.95 -7.56 36.27
C SER A 6 -30.54 -8.78 35.44
N ALA A 7 -31.35 -9.85 35.48
CA ALA A 7 -31.12 -11.06 34.69
C ALA A 7 -31.18 -10.80 33.17
N ARG A 8 -32.12 -9.95 32.71
CA ARG A 8 -32.18 -9.52 31.30
C ARG A 8 -30.94 -8.75 30.89
N LYS A 9 -30.48 -7.79 31.70
CA LYS A 9 -29.27 -7.01 31.43
C LYS A 9 -28.02 -7.89 31.38
N ALA A 10 -27.90 -8.85 32.30
CA ALA A 10 -26.81 -9.82 32.31
C ALA A 10 -26.85 -10.73 31.07
N GLY A 11 -28.04 -11.20 30.66
CA GLY A 11 -28.23 -12.00 29.45
C GLY A 11 -27.89 -11.22 28.17
N THR A 12 -28.30 -9.96 28.08
CA THR A 12 -27.93 -9.09 26.94
C THR A 12 -26.43 -8.84 26.91
N LEU A 13 -25.79 -8.58 28.05
CA LEU A 13 -24.34 -8.40 28.12
C LEU A 13 -23.58 -9.66 27.69
N LEU A 14 -24.04 -10.84 28.14
CA LEU A 14 -23.46 -12.13 27.78
C LEU A 14 -23.58 -12.39 26.26
N LEU A 15 -24.77 -12.15 25.69
CA LEU A 15 -24.99 -12.25 24.24
C LEU A 15 -24.08 -11.30 23.45
N LEU A 16 -23.87 -10.08 23.96
CA LEU A 16 -23.02 -9.08 23.33
C LEU A 16 -21.53 -9.50 23.39
N MET A 17 -21.07 -10.09 24.50
CA MET A 17 -19.72 -10.66 24.58
C MET A 17 -19.53 -11.83 23.63
N MET A 18 -20.48 -12.77 23.58
CA MET A 18 -20.42 -13.92 22.66
C MET A 18 -20.45 -13.49 21.19
N SER A 19 -21.24 -12.47 20.86
CA SER A 19 -21.30 -11.90 19.50
C SER A 19 -19.97 -11.26 19.11
N ASN A 20 -19.33 -10.51 20.02
CA ASN A 20 -18.00 -9.95 19.76
C ASN A 20 -16.92 -11.04 19.62
N LEU A 21 -16.97 -12.10 20.44
CA LEU A 21 -16.04 -13.24 20.32
C LEU A 21 -16.19 -13.95 18.97
N LEU A 22 -17.43 -14.24 18.56
CA LEU A 22 -17.74 -14.85 17.27
C LEU A 22 -17.38 -13.93 16.09
N PHE A 23 -17.58 -12.63 16.23
CA PHE A 23 -17.21 -11.65 15.22
C PHE A 23 -15.68 -11.53 15.08
N CYS A 24 -14.95 -11.51 16.20
CA CYS A 24 -13.48 -11.55 16.21
C CYS A 24 -12.90 -12.84 15.63
N GLN A 25 -13.62 -13.96 15.74
CA GLN A 25 -13.22 -15.25 15.15
C GLN A 25 -13.26 -15.25 13.61
N ASN A 26 -14.10 -14.39 13.02
CA ASN A 26 -14.28 -14.24 11.57
C ASN A 26 -13.45 -13.10 10.97
N VAL A 27 -12.73 -12.33 11.79
CA VAL A 27 -11.65 -11.49 11.27
C VAL A 27 -10.56 -12.47 10.86
N GLN A 28 -10.33 -12.61 9.56
CA GLN A 28 -9.17 -13.32 9.04
C GLN A 28 -7.93 -12.65 9.63
N THR A 29 -7.48 -13.16 10.77
CA THR A 29 -6.16 -12.85 11.28
C THR A 29 -5.22 -13.37 10.20
N LEU A 30 -4.48 -12.45 9.59
CA LEU A 30 -3.25 -12.77 8.85
C LEU A 30 -2.58 -13.91 9.61
N PRO A 31 -2.22 -15.04 8.96
CA PRO A 31 -1.97 -16.31 9.64
C PRO A 31 -1.13 -16.05 10.88
N VAL A 32 -1.70 -16.31 12.06
CA VAL A 32 -1.01 -16.16 13.33
C VAL A 32 0.17 -17.11 13.26
N CYS A 33 1.34 -16.56 12.97
CA CYS A 33 2.57 -17.30 12.75
C CYS A 33 2.96 -18.00 14.06
N SER A 34 2.48 -19.24 14.18
CA SER A 34 2.72 -20.11 15.31
C SER A 34 4.07 -20.76 15.11
N GLY A 35 5.08 -20.28 15.83
CA GLY A 35 6.40 -20.91 15.86
C GLY A 35 7.48 -20.25 15.02
N GLY A 36 7.61 -18.92 15.11
CA GLY A 36 8.93 -18.28 15.05
C GLY A 36 9.51 -17.88 13.69
N ASP A 37 8.89 -18.21 12.55
CA ASP A 37 9.35 -17.63 11.28
C ASP A 37 8.18 -17.36 10.32
N CYS A 38 7.72 -16.12 10.36
CA CYS A 38 6.69 -15.57 9.49
C CYS A 38 7.33 -14.89 8.27
N GLN A 39 8.39 -15.49 7.72
CA GLN A 39 9.07 -14.89 6.58
C GLN A 39 8.32 -15.24 5.30
N THR A 40 7.62 -14.26 4.75
CA THR A 40 7.19 -14.30 3.35
C THR A 40 8.44 -14.46 2.49
N PRO A 41 8.51 -15.50 1.64
CA PRO A 41 9.71 -15.73 0.85
C PRO A 41 9.96 -14.55 -0.09
N LEU A 42 11.23 -14.21 -0.27
CA LEU A 42 11.65 -13.04 -1.05
C LEU A 42 11.01 -12.94 -2.46
N PRO A 43 10.81 -14.04 -3.22
CA PRO A 43 10.11 -13.99 -4.49
C PRO A 43 8.66 -13.48 -4.38
N GLU A 44 7.90 -13.94 -3.38
CA GLU A 44 6.52 -13.48 -3.16
C GLU A 44 6.46 -11.99 -2.81
N LEU A 45 7.45 -11.49 -2.07
CA LEU A 45 7.59 -10.06 -1.80
C LEU A 45 7.88 -9.28 -3.08
N PHE A 46 8.81 -9.75 -3.92
CA PHE A 46 9.11 -9.10 -5.19
C PHE A 46 7.91 -9.09 -6.13
N ASP A 47 7.19 -10.20 -6.27
CA ASP A 47 6.00 -10.29 -7.12
C ASP A 47 4.93 -9.28 -6.65
N ARG A 48 4.74 -9.15 -5.34
CA ARG A 48 3.81 -8.18 -4.77
C ARG A 48 4.25 -6.74 -5.04
N VAL A 49 5.53 -6.42 -4.87
CA VAL A 49 6.07 -5.08 -5.13
C VAL A 49 5.90 -4.72 -6.61
N VAL A 50 6.27 -5.64 -7.52
CA VAL A 50 6.13 -5.43 -8.97
C VAL A 50 4.67 -5.20 -9.36
N MET A 51 3.75 -6.03 -8.84
CA MET A 51 2.31 -5.87 -9.08
C MET A 51 1.80 -4.50 -8.62
N LEU A 52 2.15 -4.10 -7.40
CA LEU A 52 1.71 -2.82 -6.83
C LEU A 52 2.31 -1.63 -7.57
N SER A 53 3.60 -1.67 -7.91
CA SER A 53 4.25 -0.62 -8.70
C SER A 53 3.59 -0.44 -10.06
N HIS A 54 3.27 -1.54 -10.75
CA HIS A 54 2.56 -1.50 -12.03
C HIS A 54 1.14 -0.89 -11.85
N TYR A 55 0.40 -1.36 -10.85
CA TYR A 55 -0.96 -0.86 -10.57
C TYR A 55 -0.96 0.64 -10.28
N ILE A 56 -0.05 1.11 -9.43
CA ILE A 56 0.10 2.53 -9.10
C ILE A 56 0.47 3.35 -10.35
N HIS A 57 1.39 2.86 -11.18
CA HIS A 57 1.76 3.53 -12.42
C HIS A 57 0.57 3.65 -13.38
N THR A 58 -0.22 2.60 -13.56
CA THR A 58 -1.44 2.64 -14.37
C THR A 58 -2.42 3.68 -13.83
N LEU A 59 -2.68 3.68 -12.52
CA LEU A 59 -3.59 4.65 -11.91
C LEU A 59 -3.14 6.10 -12.12
N TYR A 60 -1.84 6.40 -11.92
CA TYR A 60 -1.32 7.74 -12.16
C TYR A 60 -1.40 8.14 -13.63
N THR A 61 -1.17 7.20 -14.54
CA THR A 61 -1.27 7.44 -15.97
C THR A 61 -2.71 7.79 -16.37
N ASP A 62 -3.69 7.01 -15.90
CA ASP A 62 -5.10 7.25 -16.18
C ASP A 62 -5.57 8.60 -15.62
N MET A 63 -5.16 8.91 -14.38
CA MET A 63 -5.44 10.19 -13.75
C MET A 63 -4.80 11.36 -14.52
N PHE A 64 -3.56 11.20 -14.97
CA PHE A 64 -2.87 12.23 -15.76
C PHE A 64 -3.57 12.47 -17.10
N ILE A 65 -3.99 11.41 -17.81
CA ILE A 65 -4.70 11.53 -19.09
C ILE A 65 -6.04 12.26 -18.90
N GLU A 66 -6.81 11.90 -17.87
CA GLU A 66 -8.09 12.56 -17.63
C GLU A 66 -7.90 14.03 -17.21
N PHE A 67 -6.88 14.31 -16.40
CA PHE A 67 -6.51 15.68 -16.03
C PHE A 67 -6.10 16.51 -17.26
N ASP A 68 -5.23 15.96 -18.11
CA ASP A 68 -4.75 16.62 -19.32
C ASP A 68 -5.92 16.98 -20.25
N LYS A 69 -6.81 16.01 -20.49
CA LYS A 69 -8.01 16.20 -21.32
C LYS A 69 -8.97 17.26 -20.77
N GLN A 70 -9.16 17.34 -19.46
CA GLN A 70 -10.13 18.26 -18.86
C GLN A 70 -9.57 19.67 -18.64
N TYR A 71 -8.30 19.78 -18.26
CA TYR A 71 -7.73 21.01 -17.71
C TYR A 71 -6.58 21.59 -18.53
N VAL A 72 -5.90 20.77 -19.34
CA VAL A 72 -4.75 21.20 -20.12
C VAL A 72 -5.18 21.40 -21.58
N GLN A 73 -5.92 22.49 -21.81
CA GLN A 73 -6.32 22.90 -23.16
C GLN A 73 -5.18 23.59 -23.92
N ASP A 74 -4.25 24.22 -23.20
CA ASP A 74 -3.11 24.96 -23.75
C ASP A 74 -1.78 24.25 -23.43
N ARG A 75 -0.92 24.14 -24.45
CA ARG A 75 0.42 23.48 -24.36
C ARG A 75 1.37 24.13 -23.33
N GLU A 76 1.02 25.30 -22.81
CA GLU A 76 1.84 26.05 -21.83
C GLU A 76 1.97 25.31 -20.49
N PHE A 77 0.95 24.54 -20.08
CA PHE A 77 1.00 23.80 -18.82
C PHE A 77 2.04 22.67 -18.86
N ILE A 78 2.08 21.90 -19.96
CA ILE A 78 3.10 20.86 -20.17
C ILE A 78 4.49 21.50 -20.25
N ALA A 79 4.64 22.63 -20.94
CA ALA A 79 5.92 23.32 -21.07
C ALA A 79 6.50 23.76 -19.71
N LYS A 80 5.64 24.18 -18.78
CA LYS A 80 6.04 24.54 -17.42
C LYS A 80 6.49 23.33 -16.60
N ALA A 81 5.91 22.16 -16.83
CA ALA A 81 6.28 20.95 -16.10
C ALA A 81 7.62 20.33 -16.53
N ILE A 82 8.22 20.79 -17.64
CA ILE A 82 9.49 20.26 -18.15
C ILE A 82 10.61 20.56 -17.13
N ASN A 83 11.21 19.51 -16.57
CA ASN A 83 12.27 19.53 -15.55
C ASN A 83 11.85 19.94 -14.13
N ASP A 84 10.55 20.13 -13.87
CA ASP A 84 10.05 20.53 -12.54
C ASP A 84 9.86 19.35 -11.56
N CYS A 85 10.25 18.14 -11.95
CA CYS A 85 10.16 16.96 -11.07
C CYS A 85 11.17 17.08 -9.91
N PRO A 86 10.74 17.00 -8.64
CA PRO A 86 11.65 17.01 -7.49
C PRO A 86 12.70 15.89 -7.52
N THR A 87 12.40 14.80 -8.22
CA THR A 87 13.29 13.64 -8.36
C THR A 87 14.29 13.75 -9.51
N SER A 88 14.26 14.83 -10.31
CA SER A 88 15.17 15.01 -11.45
C SER A 88 16.65 15.10 -11.06
N SER A 89 16.94 15.47 -9.80
CA SER A 89 18.30 15.53 -9.25
C SER A 89 18.87 14.16 -8.85
N LEU A 90 18.03 13.13 -8.75
CA LEU A 90 18.49 11.79 -8.41
C LEU A 90 19.17 11.18 -9.63
N ALA A 91 20.33 10.55 -9.41
CA ALA A 91 21.01 9.76 -10.42
C ALA A 91 20.26 8.43 -10.67
N THR A 92 19.17 8.50 -11.41
CA THR A 92 18.42 7.33 -11.87
C THR A 92 18.95 6.86 -13.23
N PRO A 93 19.09 5.54 -13.45
CA PRO A 93 19.47 5.03 -14.76
C PRO A 93 18.40 5.36 -15.80
N GLU A 94 18.80 5.90 -16.95
CA GLU A 94 17.89 6.28 -18.04
C GLU A 94 17.64 5.14 -19.03
N ASP A 95 18.56 4.17 -19.07
CA ASP A 95 18.53 3.05 -20.01
C ASP A 95 18.87 1.71 -19.33
N LYS A 96 18.70 0.64 -20.09
CA LYS A 96 18.88 -0.73 -19.60
C LYS A 96 20.34 -1.01 -19.25
N GLU A 97 21.28 -0.50 -20.06
CA GLU A 97 22.71 -0.70 -19.88
C GLU A 97 23.21 -0.02 -18.59
N GLN A 98 22.69 1.15 -18.27
CA GLN A 98 22.92 1.85 -17.01
C GLN A 98 22.29 1.09 -15.85
N ALA A 99 21.04 0.65 -15.98
CA ALA A 99 20.34 -0.11 -14.94
C ALA A 99 21.07 -1.41 -14.56
N GLN A 100 21.64 -2.12 -15.55
CA GLN A 100 22.43 -3.34 -15.31
C GLN A 100 23.76 -3.09 -14.61
N LYS A 101 24.31 -1.88 -14.71
CA LYS A 101 25.57 -1.48 -14.06
C LYS A 101 25.34 -0.99 -12.62
N VAL A 102 24.09 -0.74 -12.22
CA VAL A 102 23.78 -0.32 -10.85
C VAL A 102 24.14 -1.46 -9.88
N PRO A 103 25.01 -1.21 -8.88
CA PRO A 103 25.34 -2.22 -7.89
C PRO A 103 24.09 -2.65 -7.12
N VAL A 104 23.88 -3.96 -7.02
CA VAL A 104 22.81 -4.52 -6.18
C VAL A 104 23.26 -4.41 -4.72
N SER A 105 22.80 -3.36 -4.04
CA SER A 105 23.00 -3.18 -2.60
C SER A 105 21.96 -3.99 -1.82
N PRO A 106 22.33 -4.66 -0.71
CA PRO A 106 21.38 -5.29 0.22
C PRO A 106 20.32 -4.33 0.78
N TYR A 107 20.59 -3.03 0.73
CA TYR A 107 19.63 -1.96 1.03
C TYR A 107 19.52 -1.03 -0.17
N PRO A 108 18.34 -0.87 -0.79
CA PRO A 108 18.18 0.08 -1.89
C PRO A 108 18.37 1.50 -1.36
N ASN A 109 19.40 2.19 -1.86
CA ASN A 109 19.81 3.52 -1.39
C ASN A 109 18.90 4.66 -1.91
N SER A 110 17.84 4.32 -2.66
CA SER A 110 16.92 5.30 -3.27
C SER A 110 15.96 5.97 -2.27
N SER A 111 15.99 5.59 -0.99
CA SER A 111 15.18 6.17 0.09
C SER A 111 15.97 7.03 1.10
N GLN A 112 17.24 7.36 0.81
CA GLN A 112 18.16 7.99 1.78
C GLN A 112 18.64 9.41 1.45
N HIS A 113 18.01 10.16 0.55
CA HIS A 113 18.38 11.57 0.33
C HIS A 113 17.24 12.53 0.67
N ASN A 114 17.57 13.39 1.64
CA ASN A 114 16.83 14.53 2.21
C ASN A 114 17.06 15.79 1.37
#